data_AF-A0A174PGX1-F1
#
_entry.id   AF-A0A174PGX1-F1
#
_cell.length_a   1.000
_cell.length_b   1.000
_cell.length_c   1.000
_cell.angle_alpha   90.00
_cell.angle_beta   90.00
_cell.angle_gamma   90.00
#
_symmetry.space_group_name_H-M   'P 1'
#
loop_
_entity.id
_entity.type
_entity.pdbx_description
1 polymer ?
#
loop_
_entity_poly.entity_id
_entity_poly.type
_entity_poly.pdbx_seq_one_letter_code
_entity_poly.pdbx_strand_id
1 'polypeptide(L)'
;MDKSKIAILDSGCNILQIEKYNVARLKNFVSSDELCLDDNGHGTAIFEILSRLQPEAEYTIIKVLDEKAESRISVIIQALEYLLTLSIDYACMSFSTKLDYANKEMYALCQQLQKQGKVLVASKANSGETSYPAEFDNVIGVEGIVCDSPHQIFYMPGRSIQVIADVLPIVVPTKDGMQYVMFGGNSKAAAQVCGELAGASCELEKFLQINRCSKIWTDEEIQKKKIYTVKNYAKQHYTDELFKHICNALEGYEKGLSEKENLHPFFSASDYYNILLQIEKEADILINYIDMQYKDFDTAESLYEKLHSLKTQL
;
A
#
# COMPACT_ATOMS: atom_id res chain seq x y z
N MET A 1 22.21 -8.57 -10.74
CA MET A 1 20.95 -8.31 -11.46
C MET A 1 20.92 -6.83 -11.72
N ASP A 2 20.48 -6.41 -12.90
CA ASP A 2 20.29 -4.99 -13.19
C ASP A 2 19.22 -4.43 -12.24
N LYS A 3 19.35 -3.15 -11.90
CA LYS A 3 18.39 -2.45 -11.04
C LYS A 3 17.04 -2.37 -11.75
N SER A 4 15.98 -2.84 -11.09
CA SER A 4 14.61 -2.76 -11.61
C SER A 4 14.18 -1.31 -11.84
N LYS A 5 13.48 -1.06 -12.95
CA LYS A 5 12.95 0.25 -13.30
C LYS A 5 11.44 0.28 -13.12
N ILE A 6 10.96 1.08 -12.16
CA ILE A 6 9.57 1.07 -11.72
C ILE A 6 8.93 2.43 -12.01
N ALA A 7 7.86 2.45 -12.79
CA ALA A 7 7.00 3.62 -12.93
C ALA A 7 5.84 3.57 -11.93
N ILE A 8 5.57 4.70 -11.28
CA ILE A 8 4.43 4.88 -10.37
C ILE A 8 3.48 5.87 -11.01
N LEU A 9 2.26 5.43 -11.32
CA LEU A 9 1.21 6.29 -11.87
C LEU A 9 0.19 6.56 -10.76
N ASP A 10 0.29 7.73 -10.12
CA ASP A 10 -0.49 8.06 -8.92
C ASP A 10 -0.66 9.59 -8.73
N SER A 11 -0.92 10.07 -7.51
CA SER A 11 -1.10 11.49 -7.16
C SER A 11 0.19 12.28 -7.02
N GLY A 12 1.35 11.64 -7.23
CA GLY A 12 2.66 12.26 -7.12
C GLY A 12 3.52 11.63 -6.03
N CYS A 13 4.49 12.37 -5.50
CA CYS A 13 5.33 11.93 -4.40
C CYS A 13 5.74 13.10 -3.49
N ASN A 14 6.23 12.77 -2.30
CA ASN A 14 6.83 13.74 -1.39
C ASN A 14 8.27 14.09 -1.81
N ILE A 15 8.69 15.33 -1.58
CA ILE A 15 10.02 15.84 -1.96
C ILE A 15 11.17 15.09 -1.26
N LEU A 16 11.00 14.70 0.00
CA LEU A 16 12.04 13.97 0.75
C LEU A 16 12.27 12.57 0.16
N GLN A 17 11.24 11.96 -0.45
CA GLN A 17 11.40 10.70 -1.16
C GLN A 17 12.17 10.86 -2.47
N ILE A 18 11.96 11.98 -3.19
CA ILE A 18 12.74 12.31 -4.39
C ILE A 18 14.23 12.47 -4.04
N GLU A 19 14.54 13.14 -2.92
CA GLU A 19 15.92 13.34 -2.46
C GLU A 19 16.58 12.06 -1.96
N LYS A 20 15.78 11.15 -1.38
CA LYS A 20 16.26 9.91 -0.75
C LYS A 20 16.49 8.77 -1.75
N TYR A 21 15.64 8.62 -2.77
CA TYR A 21 15.63 7.48 -3.66
C TYR A 21 16.05 7.85 -5.09
N ASN A 22 16.41 6.84 -5.90
CA ASN A 22 16.83 7.04 -7.29
C ASN A 22 15.64 7.35 -8.21
N VAL A 23 15.16 8.61 -8.19
CA VAL A 23 14.11 9.08 -9.10
C VAL A 23 14.73 9.62 -10.39
N ALA A 24 14.62 8.85 -11.47
CA ALA A 24 15.19 9.23 -12.76
C ALA A 24 14.32 10.21 -13.55
N ARG A 25 12.99 10.17 -13.34
CA ARG A 25 12.03 10.97 -14.12
C ARG A 25 10.81 11.37 -13.29
N LEU A 26 10.36 12.60 -13.51
CA LEU A 26 9.10 13.15 -13.04
C LEU A 26 8.28 13.58 -14.25
N LYS A 27 6.99 13.24 -14.28
CA LYS A 27 6.06 13.70 -15.33
C LYS A 27 4.68 13.96 -14.75
N ASN A 28 4.22 15.20 -14.81
CA ASN A 28 2.89 15.59 -14.38
C ASN A 28 1.95 15.73 -15.59
N PHE A 29 0.81 15.03 -15.54
CA PHE A 29 -0.27 15.16 -16.53
C PHE A 29 -1.53 15.84 -15.95
N VAL A 30 -1.53 16.16 -14.65
CA VAL A 30 -2.66 16.78 -13.94
C VAL A 30 -2.56 18.30 -13.97
N SER A 31 -1.36 18.84 -13.75
CA SER A 31 -1.09 20.27 -13.74
C SER A 31 0.20 20.62 -14.49
N SER A 32 0.48 21.91 -14.63
CA SER A 32 1.72 22.41 -15.25
C SER A 32 2.94 22.34 -14.33
N ASP A 33 2.79 21.87 -13.09
CA ASP A 33 3.91 21.71 -12.14
C ASP A 33 4.79 20.52 -12.53
N GLU A 34 6.10 20.73 -12.61
CA GLU A 34 7.06 19.70 -13.02
C GLU A 34 7.49 18.78 -11.88
N LEU A 35 7.35 19.21 -10.61
CA LEU A 35 7.90 18.48 -9.47
C LEU A 35 7.07 17.28 -9.02
N CYS A 36 5.91 17.02 -9.65
CA CYS A 36 5.00 15.91 -9.30
C CYS A 36 4.71 15.83 -7.80
N LEU A 37 4.61 16.97 -7.11
CA LEU A 37 4.37 16.97 -5.67
C LEU A 37 3.00 16.39 -5.35
N ASP A 38 2.96 15.55 -4.33
CA ASP A 38 1.73 14.91 -3.88
C ASP A 38 0.88 15.85 -3.03
N ASP A 39 -0.33 16.12 -3.48
CA ASP A 39 -1.35 16.92 -2.79
C ASP A 39 -2.44 16.07 -2.14
N ASN A 40 -2.44 14.76 -2.39
CA ASN A 40 -3.37 13.80 -1.79
C ASN A 40 -2.73 13.02 -0.63
N GLY A 41 -1.56 12.41 -0.87
CA GLY A 41 -0.85 11.51 0.04
C GLY A 41 -0.83 10.05 -0.39
N HIS A 42 -1.72 9.65 -1.31
CA HIS A 42 -1.78 8.29 -1.82
C HIS A 42 -0.50 7.91 -2.58
N GLY A 43 -0.03 8.74 -3.50
CA GLY A 43 1.20 8.49 -4.26
C GLY A 43 2.46 8.41 -3.39
N THR A 44 2.55 9.26 -2.37
CA THR A 44 3.60 9.20 -1.32
C THR A 44 3.61 7.85 -0.61
N ALA A 45 2.43 7.33 -0.25
CA ALA A 45 2.29 6.03 0.39
C ALA A 45 2.69 4.87 -0.54
N ILE A 46 2.26 4.91 -1.80
CA ILE A 46 2.63 3.91 -2.81
C ILE A 46 4.14 3.90 -3.05
N PHE A 47 4.74 5.09 -3.18
CA PHE A 47 6.18 5.21 -3.36
C PHE A 47 6.94 4.68 -2.15
N GLU A 48 6.49 4.97 -0.93
CA GLU A 48 7.13 4.44 0.27
C GLU A 48 7.11 2.90 0.30
N ILE A 49 5.98 2.27 -0.01
CA ILE A 49 5.87 0.80 -0.05
C ILE A 49 6.87 0.20 -1.04
N LEU A 50 6.89 0.73 -2.27
CA LEU A 50 7.78 0.23 -3.31
C LEU A 50 9.25 0.44 -2.96
N SER A 51 9.61 1.57 -2.38
CA SER A 51 10.98 1.91 -2.01
C SER A 51 11.50 1.15 -0.80
N ARG A 52 10.62 0.70 0.10
CA ARG A 52 11.01 -0.23 1.18
C ARG A 52 11.37 -1.61 0.63
N LEU A 53 10.63 -2.09 -0.36
CA LEU A 53 10.87 -3.39 -0.98
C LEU A 53 12.06 -3.35 -1.94
N GLN A 54 12.16 -2.28 -2.73
CA GLN A 54 13.16 -2.12 -3.80
C GLN A 54 13.96 -0.82 -3.65
N PRO A 55 14.73 -0.64 -2.56
CA PRO A 55 15.43 0.63 -2.28
C PRO A 55 16.44 1.05 -3.36
N GLU A 56 16.93 0.09 -4.14
CA GLU A 56 17.93 0.31 -5.19
C GLU A 56 17.32 0.49 -6.60
N ALA A 57 16.00 0.38 -6.75
CA ALA A 57 15.32 0.54 -8.02
C ALA A 57 15.44 1.97 -8.58
N GLU A 58 15.34 2.09 -9.89
CA GLU A 58 15.17 3.38 -10.57
C GLU A 58 13.69 3.70 -10.72
N TYR A 59 13.26 4.85 -10.22
CA TYR A 59 11.86 5.25 -10.18
C TYR A 59 11.54 6.30 -11.24
N THR A 60 10.37 6.14 -11.86
CA THR A 60 9.72 7.18 -12.68
C THR A 60 8.38 7.53 -12.03
N ILE A 61 8.22 8.76 -11.56
CA ILE A 61 6.96 9.20 -10.95
C ILE A 61 6.12 9.93 -12.00
N ILE A 62 4.90 9.45 -12.21
CA ILE A 62 3.97 10.01 -13.18
C ILE A 62 2.71 10.42 -12.43
N LYS A 63 2.54 11.74 -12.25
CA LYS A 63 1.34 12.28 -11.59
C LYS A 63 0.18 12.27 -12.57
N VAL A 64 -0.82 11.43 -12.28
CA VAL A 64 -2.04 11.25 -13.06
C VAL A 64 -3.31 11.46 -12.25
N LEU A 65 -3.23 11.47 -10.91
CA LEU A 65 -4.34 11.72 -10.02
C LEU A 65 -4.25 13.12 -9.39
N ASP A 66 -5.40 13.76 -9.21
CA ASP A 66 -5.53 15.07 -8.56
C ASP A 66 -5.60 14.98 -7.02
N GLU A 67 -5.84 16.10 -6.34
CA GLU A 67 -5.88 16.17 -4.88
C GLU A 67 -6.99 15.31 -4.25
N LYS A 68 -7.97 14.88 -5.04
CA LYS A 68 -9.06 13.97 -4.63
C LYS A 68 -8.79 12.51 -4.99
N ALA A 69 -7.60 12.21 -5.50
CA ALA A 69 -7.22 10.92 -6.09
C ALA A 69 -8.10 10.55 -7.31
N GLU A 70 -8.61 11.55 -8.03
CA GLU A 70 -9.43 11.36 -9.23
C GLU A 70 -8.62 11.67 -10.49
N SER A 71 -9.06 11.14 -11.63
CA SER A 71 -8.42 11.42 -12.93
C SER A 71 -9.42 11.36 -14.06
N ARG A 72 -9.09 12.04 -15.15
CA ARG A 72 -9.80 11.91 -16.43
C ARG A 72 -9.18 10.76 -17.20
N ILE A 73 -10.02 9.99 -17.89
CA ILE A 73 -9.51 8.87 -18.69
C ILE A 73 -8.49 9.30 -19.75
N SER A 74 -8.64 10.50 -20.33
CA SER A 74 -7.68 11.06 -21.28
C SER A 74 -6.29 11.33 -20.69
N VAL A 75 -6.19 11.58 -19.38
CA VAL A 75 -4.92 11.73 -18.66
C VAL A 75 -4.26 10.36 -18.51
N ILE A 76 -5.03 9.34 -18.15
CA ILE A 76 -4.55 7.96 -18.05
C ILE A 76 -4.05 7.45 -19.41
N ILE A 77 -4.80 7.69 -20.49
CA ILE A 77 -4.39 7.32 -21.86
C ILE A 77 -3.04 7.98 -22.21
N GLN A 78 -2.89 9.29 -22.01
CA GLN A 78 -1.62 9.99 -22.26
C GLN A 78 -0.46 9.45 -21.42
N ALA A 79 -0.71 9.07 -20.18
CA ALA A 79 0.30 8.46 -19.32
C ALA A 79 0.74 7.09 -19.85
N LEU A 80 -0.20 6.24 -20.28
CA LEU A 80 0.11 4.94 -20.89
C LEU A 80 0.84 5.09 -22.22
N GLU A 81 0.47 6.06 -23.06
CA GLU A 81 1.21 6.41 -24.28
C GLU A 81 2.64 6.84 -23.96
N TYR A 82 2.82 7.67 -22.92
CA TYR A 82 4.14 8.08 -22.47
C TYR A 82 4.98 6.89 -22.01
N LEU A 83 4.39 5.93 -21.28
CA LEU A 83 5.09 4.70 -20.88
C LEU A 83 5.62 3.88 -22.06
N LEU A 84 4.96 3.89 -23.23
CA LEU A 84 5.46 3.20 -24.44
C LEU A 84 6.82 3.74 -24.90
N THR A 85 7.14 5.00 -24.56
CA THR A 85 8.39 5.67 -24.92
C THR A 85 9.51 5.43 -23.90
N LEU A 86 9.19 4.85 -22.74
CA LEU A 86 10.14 4.65 -21.65
C LEU A 86 10.70 3.22 -21.64
N SER A 87 11.94 3.09 -21.18
CA SER A 87 12.55 1.82 -20.81
C SER A 87 12.35 1.62 -19.31
N ILE A 88 11.18 1.08 -18.96
CA ILE A 88 10.82 0.63 -17.61
C ILE A 88 10.53 -0.87 -17.64
N ASP A 89 10.62 -1.53 -16.48
CA ASP A 89 10.30 -2.94 -16.33
C ASP A 89 8.89 -3.12 -15.76
N TYR A 90 8.52 -2.30 -14.76
CA TYR A 90 7.25 -2.39 -14.04
C TYR A 90 6.49 -1.07 -14.05
N ALA A 91 5.17 -1.12 -14.15
CA ALA A 91 4.29 0.01 -13.89
C ALA A 91 3.28 -0.34 -12.80
N CYS A 92 3.32 0.41 -11.70
CA CYS A 92 2.36 0.33 -10.61
C CYS A 92 1.24 1.35 -10.83
N MET A 93 0.01 0.85 -10.98
CA MET A 93 -1.20 1.63 -11.26
C MET A 93 -2.23 1.39 -10.15
N SER A 94 -2.14 2.16 -9.08
CA SER A 94 -3.00 1.99 -7.90
C SER A 94 -4.33 2.77 -8.03
N PHE A 95 -4.98 2.64 -9.18
CA PHE A 95 -6.26 3.27 -9.51
C PHE A 95 -7.13 2.34 -10.36
N SER A 96 -8.41 2.67 -10.47
CA SER A 96 -9.38 1.88 -11.24
C SER A 96 -10.50 2.74 -11.83
N THR A 97 -11.04 2.35 -12.98
CA THR A 97 -12.19 2.96 -13.64
C THR A 97 -13.24 1.93 -14.04
N LYS A 98 -14.48 2.39 -14.19
CA LYS A 98 -15.67 1.62 -14.58
C LYS A 98 -16.13 1.90 -16.01
N LEU A 99 -15.38 2.72 -16.75
CA LEU A 99 -15.83 3.31 -18.00
C LEU A 99 -15.64 2.38 -19.20
N ASP A 100 -16.68 1.62 -19.54
CA ASP A 100 -16.68 0.66 -20.66
C ASP A 100 -16.28 1.25 -22.02
N TYR A 101 -16.63 2.50 -22.30
CA TYR A 101 -16.43 3.11 -23.62
C TYR A 101 -14.96 3.39 -23.97
N ALA A 102 -14.10 3.63 -22.97
CA ALA A 102 -12.68 3.94 -23.17
C ALA A 102 -11.76 2.73 -22.95
N ASN A 103 -12.32 1.60 -22.50
CA ASN A 103 -11.56 0.39 -22.19
C ASN A 103 -10.83 -0.19 -23.40
N LYS A 104 -11.34 -0.03 -24.63
CA LYS A 104 -10.69 -0.60 -25.81
C LYS A 104 -9.32 0.04 -26.10
N GLU A 105 -9.24 1.36 -25.97
CA GLU A 105 -7.99 2.09 -26.19
C GLU A 105 -7.01 1.80 -25.06
N MET A 106 -7.47 1.88 -23.81
CA MET A 106 -6.65 1.55 -22.63
C MET A 106 -6.12 0.10 -22.70
N TYR A 107 -6.98 -0.86 -23.06
CA TYR A 107 -6.60 -2.26 -23.27
C TYR A 107 -5.53 -2.41 -24.36
N ALA A 108 -5.69 -1.71 -25.50
CA ALA A 108 -4.71 -1.76 -26.58
C ALA A 108 -3.35 -1.21 -26.16
N LEU A 109 -3.32 -0.14 -25.35
CA LEU A 109 -2.09 0.41 -24.78
C LEU A 109 -1.46 -0.55 -23.78
N CYS A 110 -2.24 -1.12 -22.86
CA CYS A 110 -1.75 -2.15 -21.92
C CYS A 110 -1.17 -3.36 -22.67
N GLN A 111 -1.82 -3.81 -23.76
CA GLN A 111 -1.33 -4.89 -24.60
C GLN A 111 0.00 -4.54 -25.28
N GLN A 112 0.16 -3.31 -25.77
CA GLN A 112 1.40 -2.84 -26.37
C GLN A 112 2.54 -2.78 -25.34
N LEU A 113 2.28 -2.27 -24.14
CA LEU A 113 3.24 -2.24 -23.04
C LEU A 113 3.69 -3.66 -22.67
N GLN A 114 2.75 -4.60 -22.52
CA GLN A 114 3.04 -6.01 -22.26
C GLN A 114 3.91 -6.63 -23.38
N LYS A 115 3.60 -6.36 -24.66
CA LYS A 115 4.39 -6.83 -25.81
C LYS A 115 5.83 -6.26 -25.83
N GLN A 116 6.05 -5.12 -25.20
CA GLN A 116 7.39 -4.55 -24.98
C GLN A 116 8.12 -5.16 -23.76
N GLY A 117 7.54 -6.17 -23.11
CA GLY A 117 8.11 -6.83 -21.93
C GLY A 117 7.82 -6.11 -20.61
N LYS A 118 6.98 -5.06 -20.61
CA LYS A 118 6.65 -4.32 -19.39
C LYS A 118 5.58 -5.06 -18.59
N VAL A 119 5.77 -5.14 -17.28
CA VAL A 119 4.81 -5.74 -16.35
C VAL A 119 3.93 -4.65 -15.76
N LEU A 120 2.63 -4.76 -15.99
CA LEU A 120 1.65 -3.81 -15.47
C LEU A 120 0.96 -4.42 -14.25
N VAL A 121 0.88 -3.69 -13.14
CA VAL A 121 0.21 -4.13 -11.92
C VAL A 121 -0.84 -3.09 -11.54
N ALA A 122 -2.08 -3.53 -11.31
CA ALA A 122 -3.18 -2.62 -10.97
C ALA A 122 -4.09 -3.14 -9.85
N SER A 123 -4.57 -2.22 -9.02
CA SER A 123 -5.45 -2.53 -7.89
C SER A 123 -6.92 -2.62 -8.32
N LYS A 124 -7.67 -3.54 -7.72
CA LYS A 124 -9.14 -3.54 -7.74
C LYS A 124 -9.70 -2.30 -7.04
N ALA A 125 -10.80 -1.75 -7.54
CA ALA A 125 -11.58 -0.74 -6.83
C ALA A 125 -12.04 -1.25 -5.46
N ASN A 126 -11.94 -0.43 -4.42
CA ASN A 126 -12.47 -0.78 -3.10
C ASN A 126 -14.01 -0.87 -3.08
N SER A 127 -14.71 -0.29 -4.07
CA SER A 127 -16.18 -0.31 -4.17
C SER A 127 -16.77 -1.64 -4.65
N GLY A 128 -15.93 -2.62 -5.03
CA GLY A 128 -16.37 -3.97 -5.43
C GLY A 128 -16.94 -4.06 -6.86
N GLU A 129 -16.72 -3.04 -7.68
CA GLU A 129 -17.21 -2.96 -9.06
C GLU A 129 -16.15 -3.35 -10.09
N THR A 130 -16.55 -3.45 -11.35
CA THR A 130 -15.65 -3.70 -12.48
C THR A 130 -14.48 -2.72 -12.45
N SER A 131 -13.25 -3.25 -12.47
CA SER A 131 -12.04 -2.51 -12.13
C SER A 131 -11.03 -2.56 -13.27
N TYR A 132 -11.11 -1.64 -14.21
CA TYR A 132 -10.10 -1.51 -15.26
C TYR A 132 -9.00 -0.52 -14.83
N PRO A 133 -7.71 -0.77 -15.12
CA PRO A 133 -7.20 -1.84 -15.97
C PRO A 133 -6.93 -3.19 -15.25
N ALA A 134 -7.22 -3.31 -13.95
CA ALA A 134 -6.92 -4.53 -13.17
C ALA A 134 -7.60 -5.81 -13.67
N GLU A 135 -8.71 -5.72 -14.41
CA GLU A 135 -9.39 -6.86 -15.03
C GLU A 135 -8.90 -7.22 -16.43
N PHE A 136 -7.95 -6.47 -17.00
CA PHE A 136 -7.39 -6.83 -18.29
C PHE A 136 -6.46 -8.04 -18.16
N ASP A 137 -6.59 -8.99 -19.09
CA ASP A 137 -5.74 -10.21 -19.15
C ASP A 137 -4.25 -9.92 -19.40
N ASN A 138 -3.92 -8.70 -19.84
CA ASN A 138 -2.57 -8.21 -20.05
C ASN A 138 -2.03 -7.36 -18.88
N VAL A 139 -2.76 -7.28 -17.77
CA VAL A 139 -2.39 -6.56 -16.53
C VAL A 139 -2.48 -7.53 -15.36
N ILE A 140 -1.53 -7.44 -14.42
CA ILE A 140 -1.59 -8.16 -13.15
C ILE A 140 -2.57 -7.44 -12.22
N GLY A 141 -3.81 -7.92 -12.20
CA GLY A 141 -4.85 -7.44 -11.30
C GLY A 141 -4.64 -7.93 -9.87
N VAL A 142 -4.77 -7.03 -8.91
CA VAL A 142 -4.58 -7.32 -7.47
C VAL A 142 -5.83 -6.99 -6.66
N GLU A 143 -6.29 -7.93 -5.84
CA GLU A 143 -7.33 -7.73 -4.82
C GLU A 143 -6.80 -8.07 -3.42
N GLY A 144 -7.08 -7.21 -2.46
CA GLY A 144 -6.61 -7.34 -1.09
C GLY A 144 -7.48 -8.28 -0.24
N ILE A 145 -6.83 -9.04 0.63
CA ILE A 145 -7.44 -9.73 1.79
C ILE A 145 -6.60 -9.49 3.04
N VAL A 146 -7.08 -9.89 4.21
CA VAL A 146 -6.23 -10.00 5.40
C VAL A 146 -5.37 -11.26 5.26
N CYS A 147 -4.05 -11.08 5.22
CA CYS A 147 -3.09 -12.19 5.19
C CYS A 147 -2.39 -12.35 6.56
N ASP A 148 -1.74 -13.49 6.75
CA ASP A 148 -0.92 -13.73 7.94
C ASP A 148 0.44 -13.00 7.87
N SER A 149 0.89 -12.71 6.64
CA SER A 149 2.13 -11.99 6.35
C SER A 149 1.90 -10.93 5.28
N PRO A 150 2.51 -9.73 5.40
CA PRO A 150 2.39 -8.68 4.38
C PRO A 150 2.99 -9.07 3.03
N HIS A 151 3.90 -10.04 3.00
CA HIS A 151 4.58 -10.53 1.79
C HIS A 151 3.82 -11.70 1.11
N GLN A 152 2.68 -12.11 1.66
CA GLN A 152 1.94 -13.25 1.13
C GLN A 152 1.21 -12.89 -0.16
N ILE A 153 1.47 -13.68 -1.21
CA ILE A 153 0.88 -13.52 -2.53
C ILE A 153 0.23 -14.84 -2.94
N PHE A 154 -0.98 -14.77 -3.51
CA PHE A 154 -1.66 -15.91 -4.11
C PHE A 154 -2.01 -15.60 -5.57
N TYR A 155 -1.68 -16.53 -6.46
CA TYR A 155 -2.01 -16.44 -7.88
C TYR A 155 -3.13 -17.43 -8.27
N MET A 156 -4.17 -16.94 -8.93
CA MET A 156 -5.39 -17.65 -9.33
C MET A 156 -5.74 -17.32 -10.80
N PRO A 157 -5.09 -17.97 -11.79
CA PRO A 157 -5.22 -17.64 -13.21
C PRO A 157 -6.63 -17.79 -13.81
N GLY A 158 -7.59 -18.37 -13.09
CA GLY A 158 -8.98 -18.51 -13.55
C GLY A 158 -9.90 -17.36 -13.14
N ARG A 159 -9.40 -16.36 -12.42
CA ARG A 159 -10.14 -15.16 -12.03
C ARG A 159 -9.79 -13.99 -12.96
N SER A 160 -10.71 -13.04 -13.13
CA SER A 160 -10.42 -11.78 -13.85
C SER A 160 -9.36 -10.94 -13.13
N ILE A 161 -9.39 -10.98 -11.79
CA ILE A 161 -8.35 -10.42 -10.92
C ILE A 161 -7.62 -11.59 -10.28
N GLN A 162 -6.42 -11.83 -10.78
CA GLN A 162 -5.68 -13.08 -10.67
C GLN A 162 -4.72 -13.11 -9.49
N VAL A 163 -4.37 -11.98 -8.88
CA VAL A 163 -3.50 -11.93 -7.70
C VAL A 163 -4.26 -11.46 -6.46
N ILE A 164 -4.03 -12.16 -5.35
CA ILE A 164 -4.48 -11.78 -4.03
C ILE A 164 -3.28 -11.49 -3.14
N ALA A 165 -3.32 -10.40 -2.39
CA ALA A 165 -2.26 -9.98 -1.47
C ALA A 165 -2.81 -9.31 -0.22
N ASP A 166 -1.92 -8.98 0.73
CA ASP A 166 -2.31 -8.41 2.02
C ASP A 166 -2.82 -6.96 1.93
N VAL A 167 -3.97 -6.71 2.54
CA VAL A 167 -4.69 -5.43 2.56
C VAL A 167 -4.43 -4.61 3.83
N LEU A 168 -3.84 -5.23 4.86
CA LEU A 168 -3.71 -4.60 6.17
C LEU A 168 -2.90 -3.30 6.09
N PRO A 169 -3.31 -2.26 6.84
CA PRO A 169 -2.60 -1.00 6.85
C PRO A 169 -1.16 -1.15 7.37
N ILE A 170 -0.27 -0.35 6.80
CA ILE A 170 1.10 -0.16 7.29
C ILE A 170 1.36 1.31 7.54
N VAL A 171 2.35 1.61 8.38
CA VAL A 171 2.77 2.98 8.65
C VAL A 171 3.56 3.53 7.46
N VAL A 172 3.11 4.65 6.89
CA VAL A 172 3.76 5.39 5.79
C VAL A 172 3.84 6.88 6.13
N PRO A 173 4.79 7.64 5.55
CA PRO A 173 4.85 9.08 5.76
C PRO A 173 3.64 9.79 5.14
N THR A 174 3.25 10.91 5.73
CA THR A 174 2.30 11.86 5.14
C THR A 174 2.90 12.54 3.91
N LYS A 175 2.05 13.17 3.09
CA LYS A 175 2.47 13.90 1.87
C LYS A 175 3.50 15.00 2.09
N ASP A 176 3.59 15.58 3.28
CA ASP A 176 4.61 16.55 3.67
C ASP A 176 5.89 15.90 4.20
N GLY A 177 5.88 14.59 4.47
CA GLY A 177 7.00 13.83 5.00
C GLY A 177 7.28 14.08 6.49
N MET A 178 6.42 14.85 7.18
CA MET A 178 6.66 15.30 8.55
C MET A 178 5.97 14.43 9.60
N GLN A 179 4.98 13.62 9.21
CA GLN A 179 4.18 12.76 10.08
C GLN A 179 4.00 11.39 9.44
N TYR A 180 3.28 10.52 10.13
CA TYR A 180 2.94 9.19 9.63
C TYR A 180 1.43 8.93 9.70
N VAL A 181 0.96 8.03 8.84
CA VAL A 181 -0.42 7.54 8.79
C VAL A 181 -0.45 6.04 8.53
N MET A 182 -1.53 5.38 8.94
CA MET A 182 -1.82 4.01 8.52
C MET A 182 -2.45 4.01 7.11
N PHE A 183 -1.79 3.35 6.17
CA PHE A 183 -2.25 3.21 4.78
C PHE A 183 -2.41 1.73 4.40
N GLY A 184 -3.62 1.36 3.94
CA GLY A 184 -3.97 0.00 3.55
C GLY A 184 -4.88 -0.03 2.32
N GLY A 185 -5.58 -1.13 2.11
CA GLY A 185 -6.49 -1.29 0.97
C GLY A 185 -5.85 -1.92 -0.26
N ASN A 186 -6.62 -2.04 -1.35
CA ASN A 186 -6.15 -2.70 -2.57
C ASN A 186 -4.96 -1.97 -3.22
N SER A 187 -4.85 -0.65 -3.04
CA SER A 187 -3.71 0.14 -3.52
C SER A 187 -2.41 -0.29 -2.84
N LYS A 188 -2.42 -0.49 -1.51
CA LYS A 188 -1.29 -1.05 -0.77
C LYS A 188 -0.94 -2.46 -1.26
N ALA A 189 -1.95 -3.30 -1.47
CA ALA A 189 -1.76 -4.66 -1.97
C ALA A 189 -1.10 -4.67 -3.37
N ALA A 190 -1.54 -3.79 -4.28
CA ALA A 190 -0.96 -3.68 -5.62
C ALA A 190 0.50 -3.20 -5.60
N ALA A 191 0.81 -2.20 -4.77
CA ALA A 191 2.18 -1.73 -4.57
C ALA A 191 3.09 -2.84 -4.01
N GLN A 192 2.61 -3.61 -3.03
CA GLN A 192 3.33 -4.76 -2.49
C GLN A 192 3.62 -5.78 -3.59
N VAL A 193 2.61 -6.19 -4.36
CA VAL A 193 2.79 -7.16 -5.46
C VAL A 193 3.78 -6.65 -6.50
N CYS A 194 3.70 -5.38 -6.88
CA CYS A 194 4.62 -4.77 -7.84
C CYS A 194 6.07 -4.78 -7.30
N GLY A 195 6.27 -4.45 -6.02
CA GLY A 195 7.59 -4.50 -5.38
C GLY A 195 8.16 -5.91 -5.24
N GLU A 196 7.33 -6.90 -4.89
CA GLU A 196 7.75 -8.31 -4.79
C GLU A 196 8.13 -8.88 -6.17
N LEU A 197 7.35 -8.55 -7.21
CA LEU A 197 7.67 -8.92 -8.59
C LEU A 197 8.99 -8.30 -9.04
N ALA A 198 9.20 -7.01 -8.74
CA ALA A 198 10.42 -6.30 -9.11
C ALA A 198 11.67 -6.81 -8.40
N GLY A 199 11.54 -7.40 -7.21
CA GLY A 199 12.63 -8.03 -6.46
C GLY A 199 12.81 -9.52 -6.72
N ALA A 200 11.93 -10.14 -7.52
CA ALA A 200 11.94 -11.57 -7.73
C ALA A 200 13.23 -12.02 -8.44
N SER A 201 13.89 -13.05 -7.91
CA SER A 201 15.10 -13.63 -8.52
C SER A 201 14.80 -14.53 -9.72
N CYS A 202 13.56 -14.53 -10.23
CA CYS A 202 13.10 -15.40 -11.29
C CYS A 202 12.14 -14.66 -12.21
N GLU A 203 11.94 -15.21 -13.41
CA GLU A 203 11.02 -14.64 -14.39
C GLU A 203 9.57 -14.62 -13.89
N LEU A 204 8.79 -13.66 -14.40
CA LEU A 204 7.40 -13.42 -14.02
C LEU A 204 6.55 -14.70 -13.98
N GLU A 205 6.60 -15.52 -15.04
CA GLU A 205 5.80 -16.75 -15.11
C GLU A 205 6.15 -17.71 -13.98
N LYS A 206 7.44 -17.88 -13.68
CA LYS A 206 7.90 -18.75 -12.60
C LYS A 206 7.49 -18.21 -11.23
N PHE A 207 7.60 -16.89 -11.01
CA PHE A 207 7.12 -16.25 -9.79
C PHE A 207 5.62 -16.51 -9.56
N LEU A 208 4.80 -16.31 -10.59
CA LEU A 208 3.36 -16.54 -10.50
C LEU A 208 3.03 -18.02 -10.24
N GLN A 209 3.73 -18.96 -10.89
CA GLN A 209 3.49 -20.38 -10.64
C GLN A 209 3.88 -20.84 -9.23
N ILE A 210 4.96 -20.29 -8.65
CA ILE A 210 5.36 -20.62 -7.27
C ILE A 210 4.29 -20.13 -6.27
N ASN A 211 3.66 -19.00 -6.55
CA ASN A 211 2.60 -18.43 -5.73
C ASN A 211 1.19 -18.94 -6.10
N ARG A 212 1.08 -19.94 -6.98
CA ARG A 212 -0.22 -20.44 -7.44
C ARG A 212 -1.00 -21.09 -6.30
N CYS A 213 -2.23 -20.65 -6.09
CA CYS A 213 -3.12 -21.28 -5.14
C CYS A 213 -3.65 -22.61 -5.69
N SER A 214 -3.70 -23.65 -4.84
CA SER A 214 -4.27 -24.95 -5.20
C SER A 214 -5.79 -24.90 -5.40
N LYS A 215 -6.46 -23.95 -4.74
CA LYS A 215 -7.89 -23.70 -4.83
C LYS A 215 -8.13 -22.30 -5.40
N ILE A 216 -9.03 -22.18 -6.38
CA ILE A 216 -9.56 -20.88 -6.79
C ILE A 216 -10.67 -20.50 -5.80
N TRP A 217 -10.51 -19.36 -5.11
CA TRP A 217 -11.52 -18.87 -4.18
C TRP A 217 -12.67 -18.17 -4.89
N THR A 218 -13.88 -18.35 -4.37
CA THR A 218 -15.05 -17.58 -4.82
C THR A 218 -14.98 -16.15 -4.31
N ASP A 219 -15.76 -15.25 -4.92
CA ASP A 219 -15.84 -13.87 -4.44
C ASP A 219 -16.36 -13.80 -3.00
N GLU A 220 -17.32 -14.66 -2.63
CA GLU A 220 -17.82 -14.75 -1.25
C GLU A 220 -16.71 -15.15 -0.26
N GLU A 221 -15.86 -16.11 -0.62
CA GLU A 221 -14.72 -16.53 0.19
C GLU A 221 -13.71 -15.38 0.37
N ILE A 222 -13.44 -14.62 -0.69
CA ILE A 222 -12.56 -13.45 -0.63
C ILE A 222 -13.15 -12.35 0.24
N GLN A 223 -14.45 -12.05 0.11
CA GLN A 223 -15.09 -11.04 0.97
C GLN A 223 -15.00 -11.41 2.44
N LYS A 224 -15.20 -12.69 2.80
CA LYS A 224 -15.01 -13.17 4.17
C LYS A 224 -13.56 -12.99 4.66
N LYS A 225 -12.58 -13.18 3.77
CA LYS A 225 -11.14 -13.00 4.07
C LYS A 225 -10.69 -11.54 4.16
N LYS A 226 -11.52 -10.57 3.76
CA LYS A 226 -11.22 -9.14 3.95
C LYS A 226 -11.49 -8.66 5.38
N ILE A 227 -12.23 -9.44 6.17
CA ILE A 227 -12.60 -9.06 7.52
C ILE A 227 -11.41 -9.30 8.46
N TYR A 228 -10.84 -8.22 8.97
CA TYR A 228 -9.86 -8.31 10.05
C TYR A 228 -10.57 -8.67 11.36
N THR A 229 -10.06 -9.70 12.05
CA THR A 229 -10.57 -10.12 13.36
C THR A 229 -9.45 -10.01 14.37
N VAL A 230 -9.62 -9.11 15.34
CA VAL A 230 -8.72 -9.00 16.49
C VAL A 230 -8.75 -10.33 17.25
N LYS A 231 -7.57 -10.84 17.60
CA LYS A 231 -7.48 -12.06 18.39
C LYS A 231 -7.74 -11.71 19.85
N ASN A 232 -8.83 -12.23 20.41
CA ASN A 232 -9.13 -12.09 21.83
C ASN A 232 -8.15 -12.93 22.66
N TYR A 233 -7.15 -12.28 23.24
CA TYR A 233 -6.32 -12.86 24.29
C TYR A 233 -6.92 -12.52 25.66
N ALA A 234 -6.60 -13.32 26.68
CA ALA A 234 -6.99 -12.99 28.05
C ALA A 234 -6.35 -11.67 28.45
N LYS A 235 -7.17 -10.72 28.95
CA LYS A 235 -6.66 -9.44 29.46
C LYS A 235 -5.54 -9.67 30.45
N GLN A 236 -4.39 -9.08 30.19
CA GLN A 236 -3.25 -9.11 31.08
C GLN A 236 -3.24 -7.81 31.88
N HIS A 237 -3.08 -7.93 33.19
CA HIS A 237 -2.98 -6.77 34.06
C HIS A 237 -1.51 -6.37 34.19
N TYR A 238 -1.08 -5.44 33.35
CA TYR A 238 0.20 -4.77 33.47
C TYR A 238 0.08 -3.60 34.46
N THR A 239 1.10 -3.38 35.27
CA THR A 239 1.09 -2.34 36.33
C THR A 239 2.28 -1.39 36.25
N ASP A 240 3.16 -1.59 35.27
CA ASP A 240 4.32 -0.74 35.03
C ASP A 240 3.93 0.63 34.45
N GLU A 241 4.87 1.57 34.48
CA GLU A 241 4.65 2.95 34.04
C GLU A 241 4.39 3.08 32.53
N LEU A 242 4.97 2.21 31.69
CA LEU A 242 4.74 2.27 30.24
C LEU A 242 3.27 1.92 29.93
N PHE A 243 2.73 0.87 30.55
CA PHE A 243 1.32 0.54 30.37
C PHE A 243 0.38 1.67 30.82
N LYS A 244 0.70 2.35 31.93
CA LYS A 244 -0.08 3.51 32.38
C LYS A 244 -0.07 4.67 31.37
N HIS A 245 1.08 4.99 30.78
CA HIS A 245 1.17 6.01 29.74
C HIS A 245 0.37 5.63 28.49
N ILE A 246 0.40 4.35 28.09
CA ILE A 246 -0.44 3.83 26.99
C ILE A 246 -1.92 4.03 27.31
N CYS A 247 -2.38 3.60 28.49
CA CYS A 247 -3.78 3.78 28.88
C CYS A 247 -4.17 5.25 28.90
N ASN A 248 -3.34 6.13 29.48
CA ASN A 248 -3.61 7.56 29.52
C ASN A 248 -3.72 8.19 28.12
N ALA A 249 -2.84 7.80 27.19
CA ALA A 249 -2.91 8.24 25.81
C ALA A 249 -4.22 7.81 25.15
N LEU A 250 -4.64 6.56 25.32
CA LEU A 250 -5.91 6.05 24.80
C LEU A 250 -7.13 6.75 25.41
N GLU A 251 -7.13 7.00 26.72
CA GLU A 251 -8.21 7.72 27.41
C GLU A 251 -8.34 9.18 26.95
N GLY A 252 -7.26 9.77 26.43
CA GLY A 252 -7.28 11.09 25.81
C GLY A 252 -8.10 11.16 24.52
N TYR A 253 -8.29 10.04 23.84
CA TYR A 253 -9.08 9.92 22.61
C TYR A 253 -10.56 9.63 22.90
N GLU A 254 -10.80 8.57 23.66
CA GLU A 254 -12.15 8.20 24.09
C GLU A 254 -12.09 7.58 25.48
N LYS A 255 -13.04 7.98 26.33
CA LYS A 255 -13.14 7.44 27.69
C LYS A 255 -13.45 5.94 27.67
N GLY A 256 -12.62 5.15 28.35
CA GLY A 256 -12.69 3.70 28.43
C GLY A 256 -12.11 2.99 27.20
N LEU A 257 -11.37 3.70 26.35
CA LEU A 257 -10.77 3.13 25.15
C LEU A 257 -9.68 2.10 25.49
N SER A 258 -8.92 2.33 26.55
CA SER A 258 -7.88 1.40 27.04
C SER A 258 -8.44 0.01 27.40
N GLU A 259 -9.73 -0.09 27.68
CA GLU A 259 -10.40 -1.32 28.09
C GLU A 259 -11.09 -2.07 26.93
N LYS A 260 -11.05 -1.54 25.70
CA LYS A 260 -11.71 -2.17 24.54
C LYS A 260 -10.92 -3.36 24.03
N GLU A 261 -11.64 -4.39 23.58
CA GLU A 261 -11.05 -5.58 22.93
C GLU A 261 -10.64 -5.34 21.47
N ASN A 262 -10.97 -4.17 20.92
CA ASN A 262 -10.61 -3.78 19.56
C ASN A 262 -10.55 -2.26 19.48
N LEU A 263 -9.34 -1.70 19.34
CA LEU A 263 -9.14 -0.25 19.27
C LEU A 263 -9.42 0.33 17.87
N HIS A 264 -9.28 -0.47 16.81
CA HIS A 264 -9.34 0.01 15.43
C HIS A 264 -10.58 0.83 15.04
N PRO A 265 -11.82 0.47 15.48
CA PRO A 265 -13.02 1.25 15.15
C PRO A 265 -13.00 2.68 15.68
N PHE A 266 -12.12 2.98 16.64
CA PHE A 266 -12.02 4.28 17.30
C PHE A 266 -10.93 5.17 16.68
N PHE A 267 -10.18 4.67 15.70
CA PHE A 267 -9.04 5.38 15.10
C PHE A 267 -9.29 5.77 13.65
N SER A 268 -9.00 7.02 13.33
CA SER A 268 -8.65 7.44 11.98
C SER A 268 -7.23 7.02 11.61
N ALA A 269 -6.87 7.12 10.32
CA ALA A 269 -5.54 6.75 9.84
C ALA A 269 -4.38 7.49 10.55
N SER A 270 -4.61 8.72 11.00
CA SER A 270 -3.60 9.53 11.70
C SER A 270 -3.52 9.25 13.20
N ASP A 271 -4.57 8.70 13.81
CA ASP A 271 -4.62 8.53 15.26
C ASP A 271 -3.59 7.53 15.76
N TYR A 272 -3.28 6.50 14.96
CA TYR A 272 -2.20 5.55 15.23
C TYR A 272 -0.86 6.26 15.51
N TYR A 273 -0.49 7.23 14.68
CA TYR A 273 0.75 8.00 14.86
C TYR A 273 0.66 8.96 16.05
N ASN A 274 -0.46 9.68 16.17
CA ASN A 274 -0.65 10.66 17.24
C ASN A 274 -0.61 10.03 18.64
N ILE A 275 -1.16 8.82 18.80
CA ILE A 275 -1.09 8.03 20.03
C ILE A 275 0.35 7.67 20.36
N LEU A 276 1.12 7.16 19.38
CA LEU A 276 2.54 6.85 19.58
C LEU A 276 3.34 8.08 19.97
N LEU A 277 3.09 9.23 19.33
CA LEU A 277 3.77 10.49 19.64
C LEU A 277 3.48 10.95 21.09
N GLN A 278 2.26 10.76 21.57
CA GLN A 278 1.92 11.04 22.97
C GLN A 278 2.65 10.10 23.93
N ILE A 279 2.67 8.79 23.64
CA ILE A 279 3.36 7.79 24.46
C ILE A 279 4.87 8.04 24.49
N GLU A 280 5.49 8.34 23.36
CA GLU A 280 6.90 8.71 23.23
C GLU A 280 7.27 9.87 24.17
N LYS A 281 6.43 10.92 24.20
CA LYS A 281 6.63 12.08 25.07
C LYS A 281 6.43 11.78 26.56
N GLU A 282 5.42 10.98 26.91
CA GLU A 282 5.10 10.69 28.32
C GLU A 282 6.03 9.63 28.94
N ALA A 283 6.40 8.61 28.15
CA ALA A 283 7.18 7.48 28.61
C ALA A 283 8.71 7.65 28.40
N ASP A 284 9.14 8.75 27.79
CA ASP A 284 10.54 9.05 27.45
C ASP A 284 11.21 7.88 26.70
N ILE A 285 10.57 7.47 25.60
CA ILE A 285 11.04 6.38 24.72
C ILE A 285 11.23 6.87 23.31
N LEU A 286 12.06 6.18 22.52
CA LEU A 286 12.16 6.41 21.08
C LEU A 286 11.42 5.30 20.34
N ILE A 287 10.43 5.66 19.54
CA ILE A 287 9.66 4.70 18.75
C ILE A 287 10.08 4.82 17.28
N ASN A 288 10.56 3.72 16.70
CA ASN A 288 10.65 3.63 15.24
C ASN A 288 9.27 3.33 14.66
N TYR A 289 8.55 4.38 14.24
CA TYR A 289 7.16 4.28 13.74
C TYR A 289 7.00 3.27 12.60
N ILE A 290 8.03 3.08 11.76
CA ILE A 290 7.99 2.15 10.61
C ILE A 290 7.92 0.68 11.07
N ASP A 291 8.39 0.36 12.26
CA ASP A 291 8.38 -1.00 12.81
C ASP A 291 7.03 -1.40 13.41
N MET A 292 6.08 -0.46 13.48
CA MET A 292 4.75 -0.68 14.04
C MET A 292 3.83 -1.31 13.00
N GLN A 293 3.10 -2.33 13.43
CA GLN A 293 2.16 -3.09 12.61
C GLN A 293 0.72 -2.80 13.04
N TYR A 294 -0.24 -2.96 12.13
CA TYR A 294 -1.65 -2.73 12.44
C TYR A 294 -2.10 -3.50 13.69
N LYS A 295 -1.79 -4.79 13.77
CA LYS A 295 -2.10 -5.66 14.92
C LYS A 295 -1.48 -5.23 16.25
N ASP A 296 -0.42 -4.42 16.24
CA ASP A 296 0.17 -3.92 17.49
C ASP A 296 -0.83 -2.99 18.20
N PHE A 297 -1.82 -2.46 17.49
CA PHE A 297 -2.89 -1.62 18.01
C PHE A 297 -4.23 -2.37 18.20
N ASP A 298 -4.22 -3.71 18.24
CA ASP A 298 -5.43 -4.50 18.50
C ASP A 298 -6.07 -4.10 19.84
N THR A 299 -5.24 -4.05 20.90
CA THR A 299 -5.61 -3.67 22.28
C THR A 299 -4.52 -2.83 22.94
N ALA A 300 -4.78 -2.31 24.15
CA ALA A 300 -3.76 -1.63 24.95
C ALA A 300 -2.59 -2.59 25.29
N GLU A 301 -2.90 -3.86 25.56
CA GLU A 301 -1.92 -4.90 25.86
C GLU A 301 -1.04 -5.25 24.66
N SER A 302 -1.60 -5.38 23.44
CA SER A 302 -0.78 -5.64 22.25
C SER A 302 0.20 -4.50 21.98
N LEU A 303 -0.24 -3.26 22.19
CA LEU A 303 0.59 -2.07 22.01
C LEU A 303 1.69 -2.04 23.05
N TYR A 304 1.35 -2.37 24.30
CA TYR A 304 2.32 -2.51 25.37
C TYR A 304 3.36 -3.58 25.08
N GLU A 305 2.95 -4.79 24.69
CA GLU A 305 3.87 -5.89 24.38
C GLU A 305 4.87 -5.49 23.29
N LYS A 306 4.38 -4.81 22.24
CA LYS A 306 5.24 -4.25 21.18
C LYS A 306 6.23 -3.23 21.73
N LEU A 307 5.78 -2.19 22.42
CA LEU A 307 6.64 -1.11 22.90
C LEU A 307 7.61 -1.57 24.00
N HIS A 308 7.17 -2.48 24.88
CA HIS A 308 8.00 -3.08 25.90
C HIS A 308 9.14 -3.91 25.28
N SER A 309 8.86 -4.68 24.22
CA SER A 309 9.90 -5.45 23.52
C SER A 309 10.99 -4.58 22.89
N LEU A 310 10.63 -3.37 22.44
CA LEU A 310 11.58 -2.39 21.89
C LEU A 310 12.48 -1.79 22.98
N LYS A 311 11.93 -1.51 24.18
CA LYS A 311 12.72 -1.06 25.33
C LYS A 311 13.81 -2.05 25.75
N THR A 312 13.56 -3.36 25.59
CA THR A 312 14.49 -4.39 26.07
C THR A 312 15.65 -4.69 25.10
N GLN A 313 15.61 -4.11 23.90
CA GLN A 313 16.63 -4.29 22.85
C GLN A 313 17.68 -3.16 22.79
N LEU A 314 17.49 -2.10 23.58
CA LEU A 314 18.42 -0.99 23.79
C LEU A 314 19.28 -1.21 25.05
#